data_AF-A0A7X2SZ51-F1
#
_entry.id   AF-A0A7X2SZ51-F1
#
_cell.length_a   1.000
_cell.length_b   1.000
_cell.length_c   1.000
_cell.angle_alpha   90.00
_cell.angle_beta   90.00
_cell.angle_gamma   90.00
#
_symmetry.space_group_name_H-M   'P 1'
#
loop_
_entity.id
_entity.type
_entity.pdbx_description
1 polymer ?
#
loop_
_entity_poly.entity_id
_entity_poly.type
_entity_poly.pdbx_seq_one_letter_code
_entity_poly.pdbx_strand_id
1 'polypeptide(L)' 'LHHKLVEKYDISGERARPGGGGEYPLQDGFGWTNGVTRKLMTMYGHLMAD' A
#
# COMPACT_ATOMS: atom_id res chain seq x y z
N LEU A 1 11.36 12.61 5.32
CA LEU A 1 10.12 11.94 4.86
C LEU A 1 10.51 10.55 4.38
N HIS A 2 10.15 9.50 5.11
CA HIS A 2 10.45 8.13 4.69
C HIS A 2 9.31 7.62 3.80
N HIS A 3 9.61 7.35 2.53
CA HIS A 3 8.67 6.70 1.62
C HIS A 3 8.57 5.23 2.02
N LYS A 4 7.37 4.78 2.40
CA LYS A 4 7.13 3.40 2.87
C LYS A 4 5.79 2.86 2.39
N LEU A 5 5.74 1.54 2.23
CA LEU A 5 4.50 0.78 2.14
C LEU A 5 4.25 0.10 3.49
N VAL A 6 2.98 -0.04 3.88
CA VAL A 6 2.57 -0.54 5.19
C VAL A 6 1.76 -1.83 5.06
N GLU A 7 1.55 -2.51 6.19
CA GLU A 7 0.75 -3.74 6.28
C GLU A 7 -0.65 -3.60 5.68
N LYS A 8 -1.35 -2.49 5.93
CA LYS A 8 -2.75 -2.29 5.52
C LYS A 8 -3.09 -0.82 5.31
N TYR A 9 -4.09 -0.60 4.46
CA TYR A 9 -4.62 0.72 4.12
C TYR A 9 -6.13 0.78 4.38
N ASP A 10 -6.60 1.92 4.85
CA ASP A 10 -8.03 2.25 4.88
C ASP A 10 -8.45 2.79 3.52
N ILE A 11 -9.50 2.19 2.95
CA ILE A 11 -10.06 2.50 1.63
C ILE A 11 -11.48 3.08 1.70
N SER A 12 -11.97 3.42 2.89
CA SER A 12 -13.34 3.92 3.08
C SER A 12 -13.57 5.34 2.55
N GLY A 13 -12.51 6.11 2.30
CA GLY A 13 -12.58 7.47 1.77
C GLY A 13 -12.06 7.61 0.33
N GLU A 14 -12.13 8.81 -0.22
CA GLU A 14 -11.67 9.13 -1.59
C GLU A 14 -10.18 8.90 -1.83
N ARG A 15 -9.37 8.91 -0.77
CA ARG A 15 -7.92 8.66 -0.82
C ARG A 15 -7.57 7.59 0.20
N ALA A 16 -6.77 6.62 -0.23
CA ALA A 16 -6.22 5.62 0.66
C ALA A 16 -5.34 6.27 1.74
N ARG A 17 -5.47 5.78 2.98
CA ARG A 17 -4.68 6.23 4.13
C ARG A 17 -4.06 5.03 4.83
N PRO A 18 -3.00 5.21 5.64
CA PRO A 18 -2.52 4.14 6.51
C PRO A 18 -3.67 3.58 7.36
N GLY A 19 -3.85 2.26 7.35
CA GLY A 19 -4.87 1.62 8.17
C GLY A 19 -4.45 1.54 9.64
N GLY A 20 -5.31 0.97 10.48
CA GLY A 20 -5.04 0.83 11.92
C GLY A 20 -5.92 -0.21 12.60
N GLY A 21 -5.97 -0.15 13.92
CA GLY A 21 -6.78 -1.03 14.77
C GLY A 21 -6.18 -2.42 15.01
N GLY A 22 -6.75 -3.11 16.01
CA GLY A 22 -6.24 -4.37 16.56
C GLY A 22 -5.32 -4.14 17.76
N GLU A 23 -4.59 -5.19 18.14
CA GLU A 23 -3.75 -5.22 19.34
C GLU A 23 -2.38 -4.56 19.15
N TYR A 24 -1.92 -4.40 17.90
CA TYR A 24 -0.57 -3.94 17.58
C TYR A 24 -0.57 -2.71 16.66
N PRO A 25 0.48 -1.86 16.74
CA PRO A 25 0.66 -0.76 15.81
C PRO A 25 0.80 -1.23 14.36
N LEU A 26 0.47 -0.34 13.43
CA LEU A 26 0.68 -0.56 12.01
C LEU A 26 2.17 -0.81 11.71
N GLN A 27 2.45 -1.84 10.92
CA GLN A 27 3.81 -2.23 10.58
C GLN A 27 4.31 -1.58 9.28
N ASP A 28 5.58 -1.18 9.32
CA ASP A 28 6.31 -0.60 8.20
C ASP A 28 7.00 -1.70 7.40
N GLY A 29 6.85 -1.65 6.08
CA GLY A 29 7.47 -2.64 5.20
C GLY A 29 6.82 -4.01 5.37
N PHE A 30 5.84 -4.31 4.54
CA PHE A 30 5.14 -5.59 4.58
C PHE A 30 5.34 -6.36 3.27
N GLY A 31 5.87 -7.57 3.37
CA GLY A 31 6.31 -8.35 2.20
C GLY A 31 5.19 -8.58 1.18
N TRP A 32 3.97 -8.82 1.66
CA TRP A 32 2.80 -9.01 0.79
C TRP A 32 2.39 -7.72 0.09
N THR A 33 2.34 -6.59 0.80
CA THR A 33 2.07 -5.27 0.20
C THR A 33 3.08 -4.98 -0.90
N ASN A 34 4.37 -5.12 -0.61
CA ASN A 34 5.43 -4.88 -1.58
C ASN A 34 5.32 -5.81 -2.81
N GLY A 35 5.05 -7.10 -2.59
CA GLY A 35 4.90 -8.09 -3.65
C GLY A 35 3.71 -7.79 -4.58
N VAL A 36 2.53 -7.53 -4.00
CA VAL A 36 1.31 -7.20 -4.74
C VAL A 36 1.47 -5.87 -5.48
N THR A 37 2.02 -4.84 -4.83
CA THR A 37 2.29 -3.55 -5.47
C THR A 37 3.17 -3.71 -6.71
N ARG A 38 4.28 -4.47 -6.63
CA ARG A 38 5.13 -4.72 -7.80
C ARG A 38 4.38 -5.45 -8.92
N LYS A 39 3.53 -6.42 -8.59
CA LYS A 39 2.73 -7.13 -9.59
C LYS A 39 1.72 -6.19 -10.27
N LEU A 40 1.03 -5.35 -9.50
CA LEU A 40 0.09 -4.35 -10.04
C LEU A 40 0.81 -3.32 -10.92
N MET A 41 1.98 -2.82 -10.51
CA MET A 41 2.81 -1.94 -11.33
C MET A 41 3.24 -2.60 -12.64
N THR A 42 3.56 -3.89 -12.62
CA THR A 42 3.88 -4.64 -13.84
C THR A 42 2.67 -4.75 -14.77
N MET A 43 1.47 -4.97 -14.21
CA MET A 43 0.25 -5.16 -14.99
C MET A 43 -0.34 -3.86 -15.54
N TYR A 44 -0.25 -2.77 -14.77
CA TYR A 44 -0.99 -1.53 -15.03
C TYR A 44 -0.10 -0.28 -15.13
N GLY A 45 1.21 -0.40 -14.90
CA GLY A 45 2.11 0.76 -14.89
C GLY A 45 2.15 1.52 -16.22
N HIS A 46 1.88 0.84 -17.34
CA HIS A 46 1.74 1.47 -18.65
C HIS A 46 0.51 2.39 -18.75
N LEU A 47 -0.59 2.07 -18.05
CA LEU A 47 -1.80 2.90 -18.04
C LEU A 47 -1.62 4.25 -17.32
N MET A 48 -0.49 4.43 -16.63
CA MET A 48 -0.13 5.66 -15.91
C MET A 48 0.90 6.50 -16.68
N ALA A 49 1.40 6.00 -17.82
CA ALA A 49 2.47 6.63 -18.60
C ALA A 49 1.98 7.34 -19.87
N ASP A 50 0.70 7.18 -20.22
CA ASP A 50 -0.02 7.87 -21.29
C ASP A 50 -0.94 8.96 -20.71
#